data_AF-J4GN13-F1
#
_entry.id   AF-J4GN13-F1
#
_cell.length_a   1.000
_cell.length_b   1.000
_cell.length_c   1.000
_cell.angle_alpha   90.00
_cell.angle_beta   90.00
_cell.angle_gamma   90.00
#
_symmetry.space_group_name_H-M   'P 1'
#
loop_
_entity.id
_entity.type
_entity.pdbx_description
1 polymer ?
#
loop_
_entity_poly.entity_id
_entity_poly.type
_entity_poly.pdbx_seq_one_letter_code
_entity_poly.pdbx_strand_id
1 'polypeptide(L)'
;MSARLSSTAPQVHARIRGALHDIEMRRQQKAPPNQLDVKTNTSQGPAPADNDPNKDLVNRLITDNKALWDQLLTNTFPALKMGTLKQGDPGYDEAVKGFKWYMIQDFMYCTRDVGYQSDRAVQTDDVFEYVSIIQKAQKYCDYAIDSLATCVNKPDADVPGLGIDPKIVFKSKPTSTLNDYTDFQHSKAEHENWSYYQIADALSKDPKVDKTAPWYKTFITANLSPKSVNDQIKFFQDYYEGWKDHYEEASDIFRQACIGEINLWGVTANPPKDI
;
A
#
# COMPACT_ATOMS: atom_id res chain seq x y z
N MET A 1 -34.18 25.12 -11.48
CA MET A 1 -33.15 25.45 -12.49
C MET A 1 -31.99 26.04 -11.70
N SER A 2 -30.80 25.45 -11.56
CA SER A 2 -30.04 24.56 -12.43
C SER A 2 -29.34 23.47 -11.61
N ALA A 3 -29.10 22.33 -12.25
CA ALA A 3 -28.44 21.15 -11.68
C ALA A 3 -27.02 20.99 -12.27
N ARG A 4 -26.23 20.10 -11.63
CA ARG A 4 -25.08 19.30 -12.17
C ARG A 4 -23.73 20.06 -12.26
N LEU A 5 -22.55 19.52 -11.87
CA LEU A 5 -22.03 18.14 -11.79
C LEU A 5 -20.97 17.91 -10.70
N SER A 6 -21.04 16.70 -10.12
CA SER A 6 -19.98 15.79 -9.60
C SER A 6 -18.51 16.09 -9.96
N SER A 7 -17.62 15.94 -8.97
CA SER A 7 -16.19 15.65 -9.19
C SER A 7 -15.53 14.96 -7.98
N THR A 8 -15.85 13.67 -7.75
CA THR A 8 -15.13 12.77 -6.84
C THR A 8 -14.03 11.95 -7.54
N ALA A 9 -13.67 12.30 -8.78
CA ALA A 9 -12.68 11.61 -9.62
C ALA A 9 -11.19 12.00 -9.46
N PRO A 10 -10.78 13.24 -9.04
CA PRO A 10 -9.37 13.64 -9.15
C PRO A 10 -8.40 12.93 -8.20
N GLN A 11 -8.85 12.56 -6.98
CA GLN A 11 -8.00 11.98 -5.93
C GLN A 11 -7.76 10.48 -6.12
N VAL A 12 -8.72 9.76 -6.69
CA VAL A 12 -8.55 8.34 -7.06
C VAL A 12 -7.64 8.21 -8.28
N HIS A 13 -7.64 9.16 -9.23
CA HIS A 13 -6.79 9.11 -10.42
C HIS A 13 -5.27 9.22 -10.17
N ALA A 14 -4.80 9.68 -9.00
CA ALA A 14 -3.37 9.91 -8.75
C ALA A 14 -2.57 8.62 -8.46
N ARG A 15 -3.09 7.73 -7.59
CA ARG A 15 -2.48 6.44 -7.24
C ARG A 15 -2.42 5.47 -8.43
N ILE A 16 -3.37 5.59 -9.35
CA ILE A 16 -3.53 4.81 -10.58
C ILE A 16 -2.57 5.26 -11.68
N ARG A 17 -2.44 6.58 -11.85
CA ARG A 17 -1.53 7.17 -12.85
C ARG A 17 -0.07 6.93 -12.48
N GLY A 18 0.25 6.84 -11.19
CA GLY A 18 1.58 6.50 -10.72
C GLY A 18 2.05 5.12 -11.15
N ALA A 19 1.25 4.07 -10.91
CA ALA A 19 1.58 2.70 -11.27
C ALA A 19 1.49 2.43 -12.79
N LEU A 20 0.52 3.05 -13.49
CA LEU A 20 0.39 2.94 -14.94
C LEU A 20 1.50 3.69 -15.70
N HIS A 21 2.02 4.80 -15.18
CA HIS A 21 3.14 5.51 -15.80
C HIS A 21 4.44 4.71 -15.71
N ASP A 22 4.69 4.00 -14.60
CA ASP A 22 5.87 3.12 -14.46
C ASP A 22 5.80 1.92 -15.43
N ILE A 23 4.59 1.41 -15.71
CA ILE A 23 4.35 0.38 -16.73
C ILE A 23 4.54 0.95 -18.15
N GLU A 24 4.07 2.16 -18.43
CA GLU A 24 4.20 2.83 -19.72
C GLU A 24 5.66 3.21 -20.04
N MET A 25 6.43 3.66 -19.05
CA MET A 25 7.86 3.96 -19.17
C MET A 25 8.69 2.70 -19.49
N ARG A 26 8.36 1.56 -18.87
CA ARG A 26 8.97 0.25 -19.18
C ARG A 26 8.57 -0.30 -20.54
N ARG A 27 7.37 0.07 -21.04
CA ARG A 27 6.91 -0.23 -22.40
C ARG A 27 7.69 0.56 -23.46
N GLN A 28 7.97 1.83 -23.21
CA GLN A 28 8.73 2.70 -24.13
C GLN A 28 10.20 2.31 -24.25
N GLN A 29 10.79 1.74 -23.19
CA GLN A 29 12.17 1.21 -23.20
C GLN A 29 12.35 -0.05 -24.06
N LYS A 30 11.27 -0.72 -24.51
CA LYS A 30 11.32 -1.88 -25.42
C LYS A 30 11.17 -1.54 -26.91
N ALA A 31 10.95 -0.27 -27.28
CA ALA A 31 10.91 0.12 -28.69
C ALA A 31 12.33 0.44 -29.20
N PRO A 32 12.84 -0.19 -30.26
CA PRO A 32 14.17 0.10 -30.79
C PRO A 32 14.22 1.54 -31.34
N PRO A 33 15.35 2.27 -31.17
CA PRO A 33 15.47 3.64 -31.61
C PRO A 33 15.69 3.67 -33.13
N ASN A 34 14.60 3.76 -33.89
CA ASN A 34 14.49 4.45 -35.18
C ASN A 34 13.16 4.09 -35.85
N GLN A 35 12.17 4.96 -35.74
CA GLN A 35 11.28 5.31 -36.85
C GLN A 35 10.45 6.55 -36.48
N LEU A 36 10.87 7.68 -37.04
CA LEU A 36 10.07 8.87 -37.20
C LEU A 36 8.90 8.58 -38.16
N ASP A 37 7.70 8.95 -37.72
CA ASP A 37 6.45 9.20 -38.46
C ASP A 37 5.95 8.18 -39.50
N VAL A 38 4.89 7.43 -39.15
CA VAL A 38 3.66 7.36 -39.97
C VAL A 38 2.44 7.18 -39.06
N LYS A 39 1.53 8.16 -39.10
CA LYS A 39 0.16 8.06 -38.59
C LYS A 39 -0.54 6.81 -39.14
N THR A 40 -0.86 5.85 -38.28
CA THR A 40 -2.02 4.96 -38.51
C THR A 40 -2.86 4.86 -37.25
N ASN A 41 -4.02 5.51 -37.31
CA ASN A 41 -5.15 5.23 -36.45
C ASN A 41 -5.50 3.74 -36.59
N THR A 42 -5.14 2.93 -35.60
CA THR A 42 -5.93 1.74 -35.25
C THR A 42 -6.01 1.65 -33.73
N SER A 43 -7.16 2.06 -33.22
CA SER A 43 -7.65 1.72 -31.91
C SER A 43 -7.74 0.19 -31.79
N GLN A 44 -6.68 -0.45 -31.28
CA GLN A 44 -6.83 -1.75 -30.65
C GLN A 44 -7.12 -1.51 -29.18
N GLY A 45 -8.38 -1.77 -28.81
CA GLY A 45 -8.81 -1.76 -27.41
C GLY A 45 -7.96 -2.73 -26.57
N PRO A 46 -8.03 -2.62 -25.23
CA PRO A 46 -7.30 -3.52 -24.36
C PRO A 46 -7.65 -4.96 -24.72
N ALA A 47 -6.63 -5.77 -25.00
CA ALA A 47 -6.80 -7.20 -25.16
C ALA A 47 -7.54 -7.74 -23.91
N PRO A 48 -8.50 -8.66 -24.08
CA PRO A 48 -9.21 -9.24 -22.95
C PRO A 48 -8.18 -9.86 -22.01
N ALA A 49 -8.34 -9.65 -20.70
CA ALA A 49 -7.52 -10.29 -19.69
C ALA A 49 -7.52 -11.80 -19.95
N ASP A 50 -6.35 -12.33 -20.26
CA ASP A 50 -6.14 -13.76 -20.49
C ASP A 50 -6.31 -14.42 -19.11
N ASN A 51 -7.53 -14.87 -18.80
CA ASN A 51 -7.91 -15.54 -17.54
C ASN A 51 -7.32 -16.96 -17.48
N ASP A 52 -6.06 -17.16 -17.87
CA ASP A 52 -5.37 -18.43 -17.69
C ASP A 52 -4.99 -18.54 -16.20
N PRO A 53 -5.64 -19.44 -15.43
CA PRO A 53 -5.35 -19.61 -14.01
C PRO A 53 -3.90 -20.03 -13.75
N ASN A 54 -3.18 -20.56 -14.75
CA ASN A 54 -1.76 -20.89 -14.63
C ASN A 54 -0.85 -19.65 -14.66
N LYS A 55 -1.34 -18.53 -15.20
CA LYS A 55 -0.60 -17.25 -15.25
C LYS A 55 -0.93 -16.32 -14.07
N ASP A 56 -1.84 -16.73 -13.20
CA ASP A 56 -2.21 -16.00 -11.99
C ASP A 56 -1.21 -16.26 -10.86
N LEU A 57 0.00 -15.71 -11.03
CA LEU A 57 1.09 -15.86 -10.06
C LEU A 57 0.72 -15.33 -8.68
N VAL A 58 -0.11 -14.29 -8.59
CA VAL A 58 -0.56 -13.73 -7.31
C VAL A 58 -1.41 -14.74 -6.54
N ASN A 59 -2.42 -15.34 -7.18
CA ASN A 59 -3.22 -16.36 -6.52
C ASN A 59 -2.42 -17.62 -6.18
N ARG A 60 -1.43 -17.98 -7.02
CA ARG A 60 -0.52 -19.08 -6.70
C ARG A 60 0.34 -18.78 -5.47
N LEU A 61 0.93 -17.59 -5.38
CA LEU A 61 1.70 -17.14 -4.21
C LEU A 61 0.88 -17.16 -2.92
N ILE A 62 -0.37 -16.68 -2.99
CA ILE A 62 -1.33 -16.74 -1.86
C ILE A 62 -1.62 -18.19 -1.46
N THR A 63 -1.86 -19.07 -2.44
CA THR A 63 -2.20 -20.48 -2.19
C THR A 63 -1.03 -21.23 -1.55
N ASP A 64 0.17 -21.08 -2.11
CA ASP A 64 1.37 -21.80 -1.66
C ASP A 64 1.86 -21.26 -0.29
N ASN A 65 1.50 -20.02 0.08
CA ASN A 65 1.79 -19.42 1.38
C ASN A 65 0.54 -19.22 2.26
N LYS A 66 -0.50 -20.05 2.04
CA LYS A 66 -1.82 -19.88 2.65
C LYS A 66 -1.82 -19.75 4.17
N ALA A 67 -0.99 -20.50 4.88
CA ALA A 67 -0.96 -20.44 6.35
C ALA A 67 -0.58 -19.04 6.87
N LEU A 68 0.45 -18.41 6.28
CA LEU A 68 0.88 -17.07 6.64
C LEU A 68 -0.10 -16.01 6.15
N TRP A 69 -0.64 -16.20 4.95
CA TRP A 69 -1.67 -15.34 4.40
C TRP A 69 -2.92 -15.31 5.29
N ASP A 70 -3.42 -16.48 5.70
CA ASP A 70 -4.55 -16.61 6.60
C ASP A 70 -4.22 -16.01 7.97
N GLN A 71 -2.99 -16.19 8.48
CA GLN A 71 -2.55 -15.54 9.72
C GLN A 71 -2.61 -14.01 9.61
N LEU A 72 -2.11 -13.44 8.51
CA LEU A 72 -2.17 -12.00 8.26
C LEU A 72 -3.63 -11.48 8.26
N LEU A 73 -4.55 -12.23 7.64
CA LEU A 73 -5.95 -11.82 7.51
C LEU A 73 -6.79 -12.05 8.78
N THR A 74 -6.45 -13.04 9.62
CA THR A 74 -7.35 -13.51 10.70
C THR A 74 -6.76 -13.44 12.11
N ASN A 75 -5.44 -13.39 12.25
CA ASN A 75 -4.75 -13.47 13.54
C ASN A 75 -3.96 -12.20 13.88
N THR A 76 -4.30 -11.08 13.23
CA THR A 76 -3.68 -9.77 13.44
C THR A 76 -4.66 -8.80 14.11
N PHE A 77 -4.14 -7.64 14.53
CA PHE A 77 -4.93 -6.59 15.16
C PHE A 77 -6.22 -6.22 14.39
N PRO A 78 -6.22 -6.10 13.03
CA PRO A 78 -7.45 -5.85 12.27
C PRO A 78 -8.57 -6.85 12.58
N ALA A 79 -8.32 -8.15 12.48
CA ALA A 79 -9.35 -9.17 12.74
C ALA A 79 -9.70 -9.30 14.23
N LEU A 80 -8.70 -9.25 15.11
CA LEU A 80 -8.88 -9.54 16.54
C LEU A 80 -9.35 -8.34 17.38
N LYS A 81 -9.26 -7.12 16.84
CA LYS A 81 -9.60 -5.88 17.55
C LYS A 81 -10.53 -5.01 16.72
N MET A 82 -10.13 -4.59 15.51
CA MET A 82 -10.98 -3.71 14.69
C MET A 82 -12.29 -4.38 14.29
N GLY A 83 -12.27 -5.70 14.06
CA GLY A 83 -13.42 -6.54 13.73
C GLY A 83 -14.40 -6.78 14.89
N THR A 84 -13.94 -6.65 16.14
CA THR A 84 -14.64 -7.23 17.29
C THR A 84 -14.92 -6.26 18.44
N LEU A 85 -14.09 -5.22 18.62
CA LEU A 85 -14.24 -4.26 19.71
C LEU A 85 -15.11 -3.08 19.29
N LYS A 86 -15.98 -2.65 20.21
CA LYS A 86 -16.85 -1.49 20.06
C LYS A 86 -16.53 -0.45 21.13
N GLN A 87 -16.90 0.80 20.86
CA GLN A 87 -16.74 1.86 21.85
C GLN A 87 -17.45 1.49 23.16
N GLY A 88 -16.69 1.53 24.27
CA GLY A 88 -17.17 1.16 25.60
C GLY A 88 -16.87 -0.28 26.03
N ASP A 89 -16.38 -1.14 25.12
CA ASP A 89 -15.90 -2.47 25.49
C ASP A 89 -14.59 -2.38 26.31
N PRO A 90 -14.37 -3.29 27.27
CA PRO A 90 -13.08 -3.40 27.95
C PRO A 90 -11.94 -3.63 26.95
N GLY A 91 -10.88 -2.82 27.03
CA GLY A 91 -9.74 -2.90 26.12
C GLY A 91 -9.89 -2.06 24.84
N TYR A 92 -11.01 -1.35 24.63
CA TYR A 92 -11.21 -0.48 23.47
C TYR A 92 -10.20 0.67 23.44
N ASP A 93 -10.01 1.36 24.56
CA ASP A 93 -9.09 2.51 24.63
C ASP A 93 -7.63 2.09 24.41
N GLU A 94 -7.23 0.92 24.94
CA GLU A 94 -5.93 0.31 24.67
C GLU A 94 -5.78 -0.06 23.20
N ALA A 95 -6.82 -0.61 22.57
CA ALA A 95 -6.81 -0.91 21.14
C ALA A 95 -6.69 0.38 20.29
N VAL A 96 -7.39 1.45 20.66
CA VAL A 96 -7.27 2.76 19.99
C VAL A 96 -5.85 3.31 20.12
N LYS A 97 -5.21 3.21 21.30
CA LYS A 97 -3.80 3.59 21.48
C LYS A 97 -2.86 2.75 20.61
N GLY A 98 -3.06 1.44 20.58
CA GLY A 98 -2.32 0.54 19.70
C GLY A 98 -2.44 0.93 18.23
N PHE A 99 -3.67 1.24 17.78
CA PHE A 99 -3.92 1.69 16.42
C PHE A 99 -3.27 3.05 16.10
N LYS A 100 -3.34 4.02 17.01
CA LYS A 100 -2.61 5.29 16.89
C LYS A 100 -1.11 5.08 16.71
N TRP A 101 -0.53 4.19 17.51
CA TRP A 101 0.89 3.86 17.40
C TRP A 101 1.22 3.22 16.05
N TYR A 102 0.39 2.29 15.57
CA TYR A 102 0.54 1.72 14.23
C TYR A 102 0.54 2.79 13.14
N MET A 103 -0.38 3.77 13.18
CA MET A 103 -0.43 4.83 12.18
C MET A 103 0.79 5.77 12.22
N ILE A 104 1.40 5.97 13.41
CA ILE A 104 2.70 6.66 13.49
C ILE A 104 3.79 5.82 12.81
N GLN A 105 3.79 4.50 12.98
CA GLN A 105 4.74 3.62 12.29
C GLN A 105 4.52 3.62 10.77
N ASP A 106 3.28 3.70 10.30
CA ASP A 106 2.94 3.83 8.88
C ASP A 106 3.42 5.18 8.29
N PHE A 107 3.29 6.28 9.03
CA PHE A 107 3.94 7.54 8.66
C PHE A 107 5.46 7.39 8.57
N MET A 108 6.08 6.73 9.55
CA MET A 108 7.54 6.49 9.55
C MET A 108 7.98 5.60 8.38
N TYR A 109 7.18 4.61 8.01
CA TYR A 109 7.39 3.77 6.82
C TYR A 109 7.54 4.65 5.57
N CYS A 110 6.57 5.56 5.32
CA CYS A 110 6.64 6.45 4.17
C CYS A 110 7.86 7.38 4.20
N THR A 111 8.23 7.91 5.37
CA THR A 111 9.42 8.78 5.47
C THR A 111 10.73 8.04 5.19
N ARG A 112 10.82 6.77 5.59
CA ARG A 112 11.98 5.93 5.28
C ARG A 112 12.09 5.65 3.78
N ASP A 113 10.97 5.39 3.12
CA ASP A 113 10.95 5.22 1.66
C ASP A 113 11.36 6.48 0.90
N VAL A 114 10.98 7.69 1.36
CA VAL A 114 11.49 8.94 0.78
C VAL A 114 13.02 9.02 0.90
N GLY A 115 13.56 8.68 2.08
CA GLY A 115 15.01 8.65 2.31
C GLY A 115 15.72 7.68 1.37
N TYR A 116 15.21 6.45 1.29
CA TYR A 116 15.76 5.42 0.41
C TYR A 116 15.77 5.82 -1.08
N GLN A 117 14.68 6.41 -1.59
CA GLN A 117 14.65 6.89 -2.97
C GLN A 117 15.64 8.06 -3.17
N SER A 118 15.78 8.94 -2.19
CA SER A 118 16.74 10.04 -2.26
C SER A 118 18.19 9.54 -2.32
N ASP A 119 18.53 8.52 -1.53
CA ASP A 119 19.85 7.89 -1.53
C ASP A 119 20.14 7.17 -2.85
N ARG A 120 19.13 6.51 -3.45
CA ARG A 120 19.25 5.92 -4.79
C ARG A 120 19.44 6.98 -5.88
N ALA A 121 18.72 8.10 -5.79
CA ALA A 121 18.77 9.15 -6.80
C ALA A 121 20.17 9.74 -6.99
N VAL A 122 20.98 9.77 -5.92
CA VAL A 122 22.36 10.27 -5.98
C VAL A 122 23.38 9.23 -6.45
N GLN A 123 22.98 7.95 -6.54
CA GLN A 123 23.84 6.83 -6.92
C GLN A 123 23.62 6.35 -8.37
N THR A 124 22.44 6.61 -8.94
CA THR A 124 22.11 6.20 -10.30
C THR A 124 22.89 7.03 -11.34
N ASP A 125 23.35 6.36 -12.39
CA ASP A 125 23.95 6.96 -13.58
C ASP A 125 23.01 6.91 -14.81
N ASP A 126 21.87 6.23 -14.71
CA ASP A 126 20.83 6.20 -15.75
C ASP A 126 19.78 7.30 -15.55
N VAL A 127 19.50 8.04 -16.62
CA VAL A 127 18.56 9.17 -16.62
C VAL A 127 17.11 8.70 -16.43
N PHE A 128 16.74 7.55 -17.01
CA PHE A 128 15.37 7.04 -16.88
C PHE A 128 15.13 6.47 -15.49
N GLU A 129 16.12 5.80 -14.91
CA GLU A 129 16.10 5.34 -13.53
C GLU A 129 16.02 6.53 -12.58
N TYR A 130 16.83 7.58 -12.78
CA TYR A 130 16.74 8.81 -11.99
C TYR A 130 15.33 9.40 -12.01
N VAL A 131 14.72 9.54 -13.19
CA VAL A 131 13.34 10.04 -13.32
C VAL A 131 12.35 9.14 -12.57
N SER A 132 12.47 7.82 -12.70
CA SER A 132 11.59 6.87 -11.99
C SER A 132 11.78 6.97 -10.46
N ILE A 133 13.02 7.06 -9.97
CA ILE A 133 13.33 7.22 -8.54
C ILE A 133 12.72 8.52 -8.00
N ILE A 134 12.87 9.65 -8.70
CA ILE A 134 12.30 10.94 -8.27
C ILE A 134 10.77 10.89 -8.26
N GLN A 135 10.15 10.27 -9.26
CA GLN A 135 8.71 10.06 -9.28
C GLN A 135 8.24 9.19 -8.11
N LYS A 136 9.00 8.15 -7.73
CA LYS A 136 8.73 7.33 -6.54
C LYS A 136 8.88 8.14 -5.27
N ALA A 137 9.96 8.92 -5.11
CA ALA A 137 10.17 9.80 -3.96
C ALA A 137 9.01 10.79 -3.78
N GLN A 138 8.54 11.41 -4.87
CA GLN A 138 7.38 12.30 -4.84
C GLN A 138 6.11 11.57 -4.35
N LYS A 139 5.85 10.36 -4.86
CA LYS A 139 4.70 9.54 -4.41
C LYS A 139 4.79 9.22 -2.91
N TYR A 140 5.97 8.89 -2.40
CA TYR A 140 6.17 8.64 -0.97
C TYR A 140 6.05 9.89 -0.11
N CYS A 141 6.44 11.07 -0.62
CA CYS A 141 6.16 12.34 0.04
C CYS A 141 4.65 12.59 0.16
N ASP A 142 3.90 12.36 -0.92
CA ASP A 142 2.44 12.48 -0.92
C ASP A 142 1.82 11.50 0.10
N TYR A 143 2.30 10.25 0.16
CA TYR A 143 1.86 9.29 1.17
C TYR A 143 2.23 9.69 2.59
N ALA A 144 3.43 10.21 2.83
CA ALA A 144 3.80 10.71 4.16
C ALA A 144 2.89 11.86 4.61
N ILE A 145 2.47 12.74 3.69
CA ILE A 145 1.50 13.80 3.96
C ILE A 145 0.13 13.21 4.32
N ASP A 146 -0.35 12.23 3.55
CA ASP A 146 -1.63 11.54 3.80
C ASP A 146 -1.62 10.80 5.16
N SER A 147 -0.56 10.03 5.44
CA SER A 147 -0.40 9.29 6.71
C SER A 147 -0.25 10.24 7.89
N LEU A 148 0.43 11.38 7.74
CA LEU A 148 0.48 12.43 8.75
C LEU A 148 -0.92 13.01 9.01
N ALA A 149 -1.70 13.31 7.97
CA ALA A 149 -3.07 13.81 8.10
C ALA A 149 -4.01 12.80 8.78
N THR A 150 -3.71 11.50 8.66
CA THR A 150 -4.41 10.47 9.42
C THR A 150 -4.03 10.51 10.90
N CYS A 151 -2.76 10.75 11.23
CA CYS A 151 -2.29 10.83 12.61
C CYS A 151 -2.83 12.06 13.35
N VAL A 152 -2.75 13.24 12.72
CA VAL A 152 -3.03 14.53 13.37
C VAL A 152 -4.40 15.07 12.95
N ASN A 153 -5.07 15.80 13.84
CA ASN A 153 -6.30 16.51 13.46
C ASN A 153 -5.96 17.62 12.47
N LYS A 154 -6.54 17.56 11.26
CA LYS A 154 -6.53 18.67 10.32
C LYS A 154 -7.84 19.48 10.47
N PRO A 155 -7.77 20.78 10.76
CA PRO A 155 -8.96 21.61 10.96
C PRO A 155 -9.95 21.59 9.78
N ASP A 156 -9.45 21.38 8.56
CA ASP A 156 -10.22 21.49 7.31
C ASP A 156 -10.41 20.15 6.58
N ALA A 157 -10.25 19.00 7.25
CA ALA A 157 -10.47 17.69 6.62
C ALA A 157 -11.88 17.15 6.87
N ASP A 158 -12.50 16.59 5.83
CA ASP A 158 -13.81 15.91 5.90
C ASP A 158 -13.80 14.69 6.83
N VAL A 159 -12.61 14.12 7.07
CA VAL A 159 -12.36 13.06 8.05
C VAL A 159 -11.36 13.58 9.07
N PRO A 160 -11.75 13.75 10.34
CA PRO A 160 -10.80 14.14 11.38
C PRO A 160 -9.77 13.00 11.56
N GLY A 161 -8.51 13.38 11.70
CA GLY A 161 -7.43 12.44 12.04
C GLY A 161 -7.59 11.86 13.45
N LEU A 162 -6.57 11.14 13.91
CA LEU A 162 -6.59 10.46 15.21
C LEU A 162 -6.31 11.38 16.41
N GLY A 163 -6.13 12.68 16.16
CA GLY A 163 -5.87 13.69 17.19
C GLY A 163 -4.57 13.49 17.96
N ILE A 164 -3.56 12.88 17.34
CA ILE A 164 -2.22 12.74 17.92
C ILE A 164 -1.53 14.11 17.87
N ASP A 165 -0.81 14.49 18.94
CA ASP A 165 0.03 15.69 18.92
C ASP A 165 1.11 15.53 17.82
N PRO A 166 1.21 16.46 16.85
CA PRO A 166 2.24 16.41 15.81
C PRO A 166 3.67 16.25 16.36
N LYS A 167 3.97 16.79 17.56
CA LYS A 167 5.27 16.64 18.21
C LYS A 167 5.58 15.19 18.56
N ILE A 168 4.58 14.40 18.93
CA ILE A 168 4.75 12.96 19.21
C ILE A 168 5.04 12.24 17.89
N VAL A 169 4.28 12.53 16.84
CA VAL A 169 4.48 11.93 15.51
C VAL A 169 5.91 12.20 15.02
N PHE A 170 6.35 13.47 15.00
CA PHE A 170 7.68 13.82 14.48
C PHE A 170 8.87 13.38 15.36
N LYS A 171 8.67 13.21 16.67
CA LYS A 171 9.74 12.72 17.58
C LYS A 171 9.79 11.20 17.70
N SER A 172 8.76 10.51 17.21
CA SER A 172 8.73 9.06 17.23
C SER A 172 9.85 8.50 16.36
N LYS A 173 10.25 7.27 16.66
CA LYS A 173 11.24 6.53 15.87
C LYS A 173 10.59 5.29 15.26
N PRO A 174 11.08 4.84 14.11
CA PRO A 174 10.78 3.50 13.61
C PRO A 174 11.08 2.46 14.71
N THR A 175 10.15 1.54 14.90
CA THR A 175 10.38 0.33 15.69
C THR A 175 11.42 -0.56 15.01
N SER A 176 12.03 -1.49 15.75
CA SER A 176 12.92 -2.51 15.16
C SER A 176 12.19 -3.29 14.07
N THR A 177 10.94 -3.68 14.32
CA THR A 177 10.10 -4.36 13.34
C THR A 177 9.90 -3.58 12.05
N LEU A 178 9.64 -2.27 12.14
CA LEU A 178 9.52 -1.42 10.96
C LEU A 178 10.86 -1.30 10.21
N ASN A 179 11.97 -1.14 10.94
CA ASN A 179 13.29 -1.11 10.31
C ASN A 179 13.57 -2.43 9.59
N ASP A 180 13.41 -3.57 10.25
CA ASP A 180 13.67 -4.89 9.67
C ASP A 180 12.82 -5.11 8.40
N TYR A 181 11.54 -4.72 8.43
CA TYR A 181 10.66 -4.87 7.28
C TYR A 181 11.05 -3.95 6.12
N THR A 182 11.29 -2.67 6.39
CA THR A 182 11.68 -1.72 5.33
C THR A 182 13.09 -1.97 4.80
N ASP A 183 14.05 -2.38 5.64
CA ASP A 183 15.39 -2.77 5.21
C ASP A 183 15.33 -4.03 4.32
N PHE A 184 14.50 -5.01 4.69
CA PHE A 184 14.20 -6.15 3.82
C PHE A 184 13.65 -5.68 2.47
N GLN A 185 12.63 -4.82 2.48
CA GLN A 185 12.06 -4.28 1.25
C GLN A 185 13.10 -3.52 0.45
N HIS A 186 13.90 -2.63 1.04
CA HIS A 186 14.95 -1.90 0.34
C HIS A 186 16.00 -2.83 -0.27
N SER A 187 16.34 -3.94 0.41
CA SER A 187 17.25 -4.97 -0.11
C SER A 187 16.69 -5.82 -1.25
N LYS A 188 15.35 -5.85 -1.41
CA LYS A 188 14.63 -6.64 -2.42
C LYS A 188 13.93 -5.80 -3.47
N ALA A 189 13.73 -4.51 -3.23
CA ALA A 189 12.77 -3.71 -3.96
C ALA A 189 13.29 -3.32 -5.33
N GLU A 190 12.62 -3.90 -6.32
CA GLU A 190 11.96 -3.06 -7.29
C GLU A 190 10.44 -2.83 -7.09
N HIS A 191 9.60 -3.68 -6.45
CA HIS A 191 8.13 -3.43 -6.45
C HIS A 191 7.24 -3.89 -5.25
N GLU A 192 6.41 -2.92 -4.79
CA GLU A 192 5.02 -2.89 -4.23
C GLU A 192 4.50 -3.79 -3.07
N ASN A 193 3.48 -3.28 -2.34
CA ASN A 193 2.80 -3.81 -1.11
C ASN A 193 1.43 -4.50 -1.38
N TRP A 194 1.13 -5.64 -0.72
CA TRP A 194 0.17 -6.64 -1.24
C TRP A 194 -1.11 -6.91 -0.41
N SER A 195 -1.36 -6.30 0.75
CA SER A 195 -2.33 -6.87 1.73
C SER A 195 -3.54 -6.01 2.17
N TYR A 196 -3.49 -4.68 2.06
CA TYR A 196 -4.46 -3.81 2.76
C TYR A 196 -5.91 -3.88 2.25
N TYR A 197 -6.13 -4.11 0.94
CA TYR A 197 -7.48 -4.16 0.36
C TYR A 197 -8.30 -5.34 0.91
N GLN A 198 -7.74 -6.55 0.99
CA GLN A 198 -8.48 -7.74 1.42
C GLN A 198 -8.86 -7.67 2.90
N ILE A 199 -7.99 -7.10 3.75
CA ILE A 199 -8.30 -6.83 5.15
C ILE A 199 -9.46 -5.83 5.26
N ALA A 200 -9.37 -4.72 4.54
CA ALA A 200 -10.41 -3.69 4.54
C ALA A 200 -11.76 -4.20 4.01
N ASP A 201 -11.75 -4.93 2.89
CA ASP A 201 -12.94 -5.51 2.26
C ASP A 201 -13.64 -6.49 3.20
N ALA A 202 -12.89 -7.41 3.84
CA ALA A 202 -13.41 -8.34 4.82
C ALA A 202 -14.06 -7.62 6.01
N LEU A 203 -13.37 -6.62 6.58
CA LEU A 203 -13.90 -5.84 7.71
C LEU A 203 -15.14 -5.02 7.32
N SER A 204 -15.19 -4.43 6.13
CA SER A 204 -16.33 -3.61 5.70
C SER A 204 -17.63 -4.40 5.52
N LYS A 205 -17.50 -5.70 5.24
CA LYS A 205 -18.60 -6.64 5.06
C LYS A 205 -19.06 -7.27 6.38
N ASP A 206 -18.26 -7.17 7.45
CA ASP A 206 -18.65 -7.71 8.77
C ASP A 206 -19.64 -6.77 9.48
N PRO A 207 -20.89 -7.20 9.74
CA PRO A 207 -21.88 -6.37 10.42
C PRO A 207 -21.54 -6.06 11.89
N LYS A 208 -20.54 -6.74 12.48
CA LYS A 208 -20.11 -6.53 13.87
C LYS A 208 -19.17 -5.34 14.03
N VAL A 209 -18.52 -4.89 12.96
CA VAL A 209 -17.57 -3.77 12.98
C VAL A 209 -18.26 -2.48 13.42
N ASP A 210 -17.66 -1.82 14.41
CA ASP A 210 -18.11 -0.51 14.86
C ASP A 210 -17.74 0.57 13.83
N LYS A 211 -18.75 1.13 13.18
CA LYS A 211 -18.59 2.18 12.15
C LYS A 211 -18.22 3.55 12.73
N THR A 212 -18.32 3.71 14.04
CA THR A 212 -17.95 4.93 14.76
C THR A 212 -16.50 4.90 15.24
N ALA A 213 -15.86 3.73 15.25
CA ALA A 213 -14.49 3.57 15.66
C ALA A 213 -13.52 4.33 14.73
N PRO A 214 -12.41 4.86 15.27
CA PRO A 214 -11.49 5.70 14.51
C PRO A 214 -10.89 4.99 13.29
N TRP A 215 -10.62 3.68 13.38
CA TRP A 215 -10.10 2.88 12.27
C TRP A 215 -11.09 2.67 11.12
N TYR A 216 -12.40 2.84 11.34
CA TYR A 216 -13.39 2.59 10.28
C TYR A 216 -13.23 3.55 9.10
N LYS A 217 -13.16 4.85 9.37
CA LYS A 217 -13.01 5.86 8.31
C LYS A 217 -11.56 6.00 7.84
N THR A 218 -10.62 5.93 8.78
CA THR A 218 -9.20 6.22 8.51
C THR A 218 -8.46 5.05 7.84
N PHE A 219 -8.87 3.81 8.11
CA PHE A 219 -8.22 2.63 7.57
C PHE A 219 -9.15 1.78 6.71
N ILE A 220 -10.30 1.34 7.23
CA ILE A 220 -11.18 0.41 6.51
C ILE A 220 -11.69 1.05 5.22
N THR A 221 -12.43 2.16 5.28
CA THR A 221 -12.99 2.77 4.06
C THR A 221 -11.93 3.30 3.10
N ALA A 222 -10.80 3.78 3.64
CA ALA A 222 -9.69 4.29 2.84
C ALA A 222 -9.03 3.22 1.96
N ASN A 223 -9.13 1.95 2.36
CA ASN A 223 -8.49 0.82 1.68
C ASN A 223 -9.48 -0.07 0.88
N LEU A 224 -10.75 0.33 0.71
CA LEU A 224 -11.75 -0.46 -0.04
C LEU A 224 -11.62 -0.43 -1.57
N SER A 225 -10.59 0.22 -2.11
CA SER A 225 -10.37 0.21 -3.55
C SER A 225 -9.65 -1.08 -3.96
N PRO A 226 -10.23 -1.94 -4.82
CA PRO A 226 -9.56 -3.15 -5.31
C PRO A 226 -8.41 -2.82 -6.28
N LYS A 227 -8.17 -1.54 -6.56
CA LYS A 227 -7.43 -1.16 -7.74
C LYS A 227 -5.93 -1.45 -7.65
N SER A 228 -5.33 -1.27 -6.48
CA SER A 228 -3.92 -1.65 -6.26
C SER A 228 -3.73 -3.15 -6.47
N VAL A 229 -4.64 -3.97 -5.94
CA VAL A 229 -4.62 -5.42 -6.13
C VAL A 229 -4.77 -5.79 -7.61
N ASN A 230 -5.72 -5.17 -8.32
CA ASN A 230 -5.91 -5.43 -9.74
C ASN A 230 -4.69 -5.00 -10.59
N ASP A 231 -4.06 -3.88 -10.26
CA ASP A 231 -2.87 -3.39 -10.97
C ASP A 231 -1.67 -4.33 -10.75
N GLN A 232 -1.51 -4.87 -9.54
CA GLN A 232 -0.45 -5.83 -9.21
C GLN A 232 -0.69 -7.19 -9.87
N ILE A 233 -1.91 -7.71 -9.84
CA ILE A 233 -2.28 -8.93 -10.60
C ILE A 233 -1.95 -8.71 -12.08
N LYS A 234 -2.36 -7.57 -12.63
CA LYS A 234 -2.05 -7.21 -14.01
C LYS A 234 -0.54 -7.13 -14.27
N PHE A 235 0.25 -6.56 -13.37
CA PHE A 235 1.71 -6.54 -13.48
C PHE A 235 2.28 -7.96 -13.58
N PHE A 236 1.93 -8.85 -12.64
CA PHE A 236 2.42 -10.23 -12.69
C PHE A 236 1.98 -11.00 -13.94
N GLN A 237 0.76 -10.72 -14.44
CA GLN A 237 0.27 -11.29 -15.69
C GLN A 237 1.05 -10.75 -16.90
N ASP A 238 1.26 -9.43 -16.99
CA ASP A 238 1.96 -8.78 -18.10
C ASP A 238 3.44 -9.19 -18.17
N TYR A 239 4.05 -9.57 -17.04
CA TYR A 239 5.45 -9.98 -16.93
C TYR A 239 5.64 -11.48 -16.61
N TYR A 240 4.60 -12.30 -16.75
CA TYR A 240 4.60 -13.72 -16.38
C TYR A 240 5.83 -14.49 -16.89
N GLU A 241 6.19 -14.32 -18.17
CA GLU A 241 7.31 -15.01 -18.80
C GLU A 241 8.66 -14.73 -18.11
N GLY A 242 8.82 -13.57 -17.46
CA GLY A 242 10.02 -13.24 -16.71
C GLY A 242 10.02 -13.80 -15.28
N TRP A 243 8.84 -13.95 -14.68
CA TRP A 243 8.73 -14.38 -13.27
C TRP A 243 8.51 -15.87 -13.09
N LYS A 244 8.02 -16.59 -14.11
CA LYS A 244 7.69 -18.02 -14.00
C LYS A 244 8.89 -18.89 -13.56
N ASP A 245 10.10 -18.53 -13.99
CA ASP A 245 11.35 -19.23 -13.67
C ASP A 245 11.98 -18.74 -12.35
N HIS A 246 11.47 -17.63 -11.80
CA HIS A 246 11.87 -17.04 -10.51
C HIS A 246 10.77 -17.20 -9.44
N TYR A 247 9.86 -18.17 -9.63
CA TYR A 247 8.71 -18.34 -8.75
C TYR A 247 9.11 -18.61 -7.29
N GLU A 248 10.14 -19.42 -7.05
CA GLU A 248 10.61 -19.73 -5.69
C GLU A 248 11.12 -18.48 -4.98
N GLU A 249 11.88 -17.63 -5.68
CA GLU A 249 12.34 -16.33 -5.17
C GLU A 249 11.17 -15.40 -4.88
N ALA A 250 10.20 -15.31 -5.80
CA ALA A 250 8.99 -14.52 -5.59
C ALA A 250 8.16 -15.02 -4.40
N SER A 251 8.07 -16.35 -4.20
CA SER A 251 7.40 -16.96 -3.05
C SER A 251 8.10 -16.65 -1.74
N ASP A 252 9.43 -16.65 -1.71
CA ASP A 252 10.18 -16.29 -0.51
C ASP A 252 10.05 -14.81 -0.17
N ILE A 253 10.06 -13.93 -1.18
CA ILE A 253 9.82 -12.50 -1.00
C ILE A 253 8.40 -12.27 -0.46
N PHE A 254 7.39 -12.92 -1.06
CA PHE A 254 6.00 -12.84 -0.60
C PHE A 254 5.84 -13.29 0.86
N ARG A 255 6.50 -14.40 1.23
CA ARG A 255 6.50 -14.93 2.59
C ARG A 255 7.07 -13.94 3.59
N GLN A 256 8.24 -13.38 3.30
CA GLN A 256 8.90 -12.39 4.15
C GLN A 256 8.08 -11.10 4.26
N ALA A 257 7.43 -10.67 3.17
CA ALA A 257 6.52 -9.53 3.20
C ALA A 257 5.31 -9.80 4.11
N CYS A 258 4.69 -10.99 4.03
CA CYS A 258 3.61 -11.36 4.94
C CYS A 258 4.05 -11.36 6.41
N ILE A 259 5.25 -11.88 6.70
CA ILE A 259 5.82 -11.87 8.06
C ILE A 259 6.08 -10.43 8.54
N GLY A 260 6.61 -9.57 7.66
CA GLY A 260 6.81 -8.15 7.91
C GLY A 260 5.52 -7.45 8.32
N GLU A 261 4.45 -7.63 7.54
CA GLU A 261 3.12 -7.10 7.84
C GLU A 261 2.53 -7.65 9.16
N ILE A 262 2.61 -8.96 9.39
CA ILE A 262 2.16 -9.59 10.66
C ILE A 262 2.87 -8.96 11.85
N ASN A 263 4.19 -8.83 11.77
CA ASN A 263 4.99 -8.26 12.84
C ASN A 263 4.67 -6.77 13.03
N LEU A 264 4.48 -6.02 11.93
CA LEU A 264 4.13 -4.60 11.99
C LEU A 264 2.77 -4.40 12.66
N TRP A 265 1.77 -5.25 12.39
CA TRP A 265 0.53 -5.25 13.17
C TRP A 265 0.76 -5.55 14.66
N GLY A 266 1.76 -6.37 14.99
CA GLY A 266 2.15 -6.69 16.36
C GLY A 266 2.60 -5.48 17.20
N VAL A 267 3.05 -4.38 16.57
CA VAL A 267 3.46 -3.17 17.31
C VAL A 267 2.30 -2.55 18.10
N THR A 268 1.06 -2.80 17.66
CA THR A 268 -0.17 -2.32 18.33
C THR A 268 -0.32 -2.83 19.77
N ALA A 269 0.34 -3.93 20.13
CA ALA A 269 0.24 -4.52 21.46
C ALA A 269 0.99 -3.72 22.54
N ASN A 270 2.00 -2.93 22.15
CA ASN A 270 2.89 -2.23 23.08
C ASN A 270 3.12 -0.77 22.65
N PRO A 271 2.07 0.08 22.60
CA PRO A 271 2.24 1.49 22.29
C PRO A 271 3.02 2.21 23.40
N PRO A 272 3.82 3.26 23.07
CA PRO A 272 4.38 4.16 24.07
C PRO A 272 3.30 4.77 24.98
N LYS A 273 3.68 5.10 26.23
CA LYS A 273 2.74 5.59 27.26
C LYS A 273 2.12 6.94 26.93
N ASP A 274 2.80 7.72 26.11
CA ASP A 274 2.48 9.10 25.73
C ASP A 274 1.61 9.19 24.47
N ILE A 275 1.17 8.08 23.90
CA ILE A 275 0.22 7.99 22.77
C ILE A 275 -1.23 8.27 23.19
#